data_AF-A0A2E5E3G4-F1
#
_entry.id   AF-A0A2E5E3G4-F1
#
_cell.length_a   1.000
_cell.length_b   1.000
_cell.length_c   1.000
_cell.angle_alpha   90.00
_cell.angle_beta   90.00
_cell.angle_gamma   90.00
#
_symmetry.space_group_name_H-M   'P 1'
#
loop_
_entity.id
_entity.type
_entity.pdbx_description
1 polymer ?
#
loop_
_entity_poly.entity_id
_entity_poly.type
_entity_poly.pdbx_seq_one_letter_code
_entity_poly.pdbx_strand_id
1 'polypeptide(L)'
;MRLCGVKPPCSPSKGGLSCIFIGPLSRSGIRALGVQWRSKDSIWMDGVLPYIECFALLASLYLLLGRGSRATRALGILGGLGSLAWIYVAAGESIIGGEGVGREVLFMIFGVIAVSAAVRMITHSRPVYSAIYFVFVVLSSAGLFLLLEAEFMAFALVIVYAGAVLITYMFVLMLAQQASSPDNITEAPEYDRVAREPAAAVTVGFIFLTAVFGAIYQGVDRLPPPAGEIEKNIARAEVLESLTKQLRSSIEEVEPSFQWPPEADGNQNIVFADDEGIYVIGKTDAGDHQTVRLGTSAGPRNTQFVGWDLVGRFPASLELAGVILLLAMFGAVILARRQIEHGEDDLRAAVGMTRLFDYEEDDSSDEEGSSA
;
A
#
# COMPACT_ATOMS: atom_id res chain seq x y z
N MET A 1 20.00 -11.63 -47.72
CA MET A 1 20.15 -10.34 -48.41
C MET A 1 20.65 -9.31 -47.41
N ARG A 2 21.85 -8.77 -47.64
CA ARG A 2 22.45 -7.66 -46.87
C ARG A 2 22.03 -6.33 -47.50
N LEU A 3 21.56 -5.38 -46.71
CA LEU A 3 21.46 -3.95 -47.06
C LEU A 3 21.93 -3.17 -45.80
N CYS A 4 23.14 -2.61 -45.81
CA CYS A 4 23.47 -1.21 -46.13
C CYS A 4 22.60 -0.23 -45.32
N GLY A 5 23.11 0.55 -44.34
CA GLY A 5 24.40 1.24 -44.29
C GLY A 5 24.22 2.68 -44.77
N VAL A 6 23.61 3.54 -43.96
CA VAL A 6 23.48 4.98 -44.24
C VAL A 6 23.98 5.78 -43.04
N LYS A 7 25.09 6.48 -43.24
CA LYS A 7 25.66 7.51 -42.36
C LYS A 7 25.42 8.87 -43.04
N PRO A 8 24.97 9.92 -42.34
CA PRO A 8 25.12 11.29 -42.81
C PRO A 8 26.23 12.05 -42.04
N PRO A 9 26.67 13.22 -42.56
CA PRO A 9 28.09 13.60 -42.57
C PRO A 9 28.51 14.55 -41.44
N CYS A 10 29.80 14.51 -41.09
CA CYS A 10 30.47 15.55 -40.32
C CYS A 10 30.89 16.71 -41.25
N SER A 11 30.61 17.95 -40.81
CA SER A 11 31.20 19.19 -41.32
C SER A 11 31.89 19.93 -40.16
N PRO A 12 33.07 20.55 -40.36
CA PRO A 12 33.73 21.35 -39.33
C PRO A 12 33.52 22.85 -39.59
N SER A 13 33.10 23.63 -38.59
CA SER A 13 33.36 25.07 -38.59
C SER A 13 33.48 25.65 -37.17
N LYS A 14 34.36 26.65 -37.07
CA LYS A 14 34.82 27.36 -35.87
C LYS A 14 33.84 28.47 -35.49
N GLY A 15 33.86 28.87 -34.21
CA GLY A 15 33.45 30.21 -33.77
C GLY A 15 32.54 30.18 -32.55
N GLY A 16 33.03 30.69 -31.41
CA GLY A 16 32.28 30.74 -30.16
C GLY A 16 31.20 31.82 -30.13
N LEU A 17 30.21 31.65 -29.27
CA LEU A 17 29.84 32.57 -28.19
C LEU A 17 28.73 31.93 -27.35
N SER A 18 28.88 32.05 -26.03
CA SER A 18 27.93 31.77 -24.95
C SER A 18 26.45 31.58 -25.31
N CYS A 19 25.94 30.39 -25.00
CA CYS A 19 24.62 30.23 -24.41
C CYS A 19 24.77 29.38 -23.14
N ILE A 20 24.58 30.04 -21.99
CA ILE A 20 24.38 29.42 -20.69
C ILE A 20 23.06 28.65 -20.78
N PHE A 21 23.15 27.35 -20.99
CA PHE A 21 22.07 26.40 -20.77
C PHE A 21 22.63 25.34 -19.83
N ILE A 22 22.10 25.29 -18.62
CA ILE A 22 22.37 24.23 -17.65
C ILE A 22 21.74 22.96 -18.22
N GLY A 23 22.52 22.24 -19.03
CA GLY A 23 22.15 20.94 -19.59
C GLY A 23 22.25 19.83 -18.55
N PRO A 24 21.52 18.72 -18.74
CA PRO A 24 21.51 17.61 -17.81
C PRO A 24 22.92 17.04 -17.68
N LEU A 25 23.33 16.74 -16.44
CA LEU A 25 24.63 16.16 -16.12
C LEU A 25 24.91 14.95 -17.02
N SER A 26 25.81 15.13 -17.99
CA SER A 26 26.26 14.08 -18.89
C SER A 26 26.90 12.94 -18.09
N ARG A 27 26.58 11.69 -18.47
CA ARG A 27 27.11 10.40 -17.94
C ARG A 27 28.63 10.38 -17.70
N SER A 28 29.38 11.29 -18.32
CA SER A 28 30.83 11.44 -18.16
C SER A 28 31.24 11.98 -16.78
N GLY A 29 30.44 12.85 -16.15
CA GLY A 29 30.77 13.46 -14.86
C GLY A 29 30.68 12.48 -13.68
N ILE A 30 29.73 11.55 -13.74
CA ILE A 30 29.54 10.52 -12.70
C ILE A 30 30.55 9.38 -12.87
N ARG A 31 30.96 9.05 -14.11
CA ARG A 31 32.04 8.07 -14.34
C ARG A 31 33.41 8.54 -13.83
N ALA A 32 33.64 9.85 -13.71
CA ALA A 32 34.89 10.39 -13.17
C ALA A 32 35.06 10.13 -11.65
N LEU A 33 34.00 9.69 -10.95
CA LEU A 33 34.05 9.27 -9.55
C LEU A 33 34.44 7.79 -9.35
N GLY A 34 34.80 7.05 -10.41
CA GLY A 34 35.52 5.78 -10.27
C GLY A 34 34.75 4.64 -9.60
N VAL A 35 33.42 4.62 -9.71
CA VAL A 35 32.54 3.59 -9.12
C VAL A 35 31.92 2.81 -10.29
N GLN A 36 32.67 1.86 -10.84
CA GLN A 36 32.19 0.91 -11.85
C GLN A 36 31.79 -0.39 -11.13
N TRP A 37 30.57 -0.46 -10.59
CA TRP A 37 30.14 -1.57 -9.72
C TRP A 37 29.51 -2.77 -10.42
N ARG A 38 29.18 -2.70 -11.71
CA ARG A 38 28.48 -3.80 -12.38
C ARG A 38 29.39 -4.59 -13.31
N SER A 39 30.36 -5.28 -12.70
CA SER A 39 31.07 -6.40 -13.34
C SER A 39 30.18 -7.64 -13.26
N LYS A 40 30.06 -8.36 -14.39
CA LYS A 40 29.12 -9.44 -14.67
C LYS A 40 29.39 -10.75 -13.88
N ASP A 41 30.37 -10.73 -12.96
CA ASP A 41 30.89 -11.89 -12.23
C ASP A 41 30.70 -11.79 -10.69
N SER A 42 29.82 -10.92 -10.19
CA SER A 42 29.68 -10.68 -8.74
C SER A 42 28.41 -11.30 -8.13
N ILE A 43 28.37 -12.62 -8.04
CA ILE A 43 27.40 -13.38 -7.21
C ILE A 43 27.45 -12.89 -5.73
N TRP A 44 28.59 -12.36 -5.30
CA TRP A 44 28.81 -11.82 -3.96
C TRP A 44 28.16 -10.45 -3.72
N MET A 45 28.12 -9.54 -4.71
CA MET A 45 27.45 -8.24 -4.52
C MET A 45 25.92 -8.38 -4.57
N ASP A 46 25.36 -9.08 -5.54
CA ASP A 46 23.89 -9.09 -5.69
C ASP A 46 23.20 -9.89 -4.57
N GLY A 47 23.90 -10.84 -3.94
CA GLY A 47 23.39 -11.65 -2.84
C GLY A 47 23.65 -11.11 -1.44
N VAL A 48 24.83 -10.54 -1.14
CA VAL A 48 25.25 -10.24 0.25
C VAL A 48 24.99 -8.78 0.66
N LEU A 49 25.07 -7.84 -0.29
CA LEU A 49 24.85 -6.41 -0.04
C LEU A 49 23.53 -6.11 0.72
N PRO A 50 22.37 -6.67 0.34
CA PRO A 50 21.12 -6.34 1.01
C PRO A 50 21.04 -6.86 2.45
N TYR A 51 21.71 -7.96 2.76
CA TYR A 51 21.78 -8.47 4.14
C TYR A 51 22.66 -7.57 5.02
N ILE A 52 23.74 -7.01 4.46
CA ILE A 52 24.58 -6.01 5.15
C ILE A 52 23.78 -4.74 5.46
N GLU A 53 22.95 -4.29 4.51
CA GLU A 53 22.09 -3.11 4.71
C GLU A 53 21.01 -3.36 5.75
N CYS A 54 20.37 -4.53 5.74
CA CYS A 54 19.43 -4.91 6.79
C CYS A 54 20.09 -4.87 8.18
N PHE A 55 21.36 -5.30 8.28
CA PHE A 55 22.12 -5.27 9.52
C PHE A 55 22.51 -3.83 9.94
N ALA A 56 22.81 -2.96 8.99
CA ALA A 56 23.07 -1.54 9.26
C ALA A 56 21.81 -0.82 9.77
N LEU A 57 20.65 -1.08 9.14
CA LEU A 57 19.35 -0.58 9.59
C LEU A 57 19.00 -1.11 10.98
N LEU A 58 19.35 -2.36 11.26
CA LEU A 58 19.19 -2.99 12.57
C LEU A 58 19.94 -2.24 13.66
N ALA A 59 21.24 -2.02 13.44
CA ALA A 59 22.11 -1.32 14.37
C ALA A 59 21.62 0.12 14.60
N SER A 60 21.19 0.79 13.54
CA SER A 60 20.57 2.11 13.61
C SER A 60 19.30 2.13 14.47
N LEU A 61 18.38 1.19 14.24
CA LEU A 61 17.10 1.12 14.96
C LEU A 61 17.30 0.76 16.44
N TYR A 62 18.24 -0.15 16.74
CA TYR A 62 18.61 -0.48 18.11
C TYR A 62 19.12 0.74 18.88
N LEU A 63 19.98 1.55 18.25
CA LEU A 63 20.51 2.79 18.84
C LEU A 63 19.42 3.85 19.07
N LEU A 64 18.37 3.86 18.24
CA LEU A 64 17.21 4.75 18.39
C LEU A 64 16.29 4.34 19.55
N LEU A 65 16.03 3.03 19.71
CA LEU A 65 15.18 2.51 20.78
C LEU A 65 15.89 2.40 22.14
N GLY A 66 17.23 2.29 22.16
CA GLY A 66 18.01 2.11 23.37
C GLY A 66 17.97 3.31 24.35
N ARG A 67 18.25 3.02 25.63
CA ARG A 67 18.36 4.00 26.75
C ARG A 67 19.66 4.83 26.71
N GLY A 68 20.24 5.02 25.52
CA GLY A 68 21.54 5.68 25.35
C GLY A 68 21.46 7.21 25.43
N SER A 69 22.63 7.84 25.49
CA SER A 69 22.78 9.30 25.53
C SER A 69 22.28 9.97 24.24
N ARG A 70 22.11 11.30 24.26
CA ARG A 70 21.75 12.06 23.04
C ARG A 70 22.71 11.77 21.87
N ALA A 71 23.98 11.48 22.16
CA ALA A 71 25.00 11.15 21.17
C ALA A 71 24.76 9.78 20.51
N THR A 72 24.37 8.75 21.26
CA THR A 72 24.08 7.42 20.68
C THR A 72 22.85 7.46 19.79
N ARG A 73 21.84 8.26 20.16
CA ARG A 73 20.65 8.47 19.31
C ARG A 73 20.99 9.23 18.04
N ALA A 74 21.86 10.24 18.11
CA ALA A 74 22.33 10.95 16.92
C ALA A 74 23.11 10.03 15.96
N LEU A 75 23.95 9.13 16.49
CA LEU A 75 24.63 8.11 15.69
C LEU A 75 23.65 7.14 15.03
N GLY A 76 22.60 6.72 15.75
CA GLY A 76 21.51 5.93 15.19
C GLY A 76 20.82 6.64 14.02
N ILE A 77 20.44 7.92 14.19
CA ILE A 77 19.82 8.72 13.12
C ILE A 77 20.74 8.81 11.89
N LEU A 78 22.03 9.12 12.09
CA LEU A 78 22.98 9.25 11.00
C LEU A 78 23.21 7.93 10.26
N GLY A 79 23.36 6.82 11.00
CA GLY A 79 23.50 5.48 10.42
C GLY A 79 22.26 5.04 9.64
N GLY A 80 21.07 5.32 10.17
CA GLY A 80 19.79 5.03 9.51
C GLY A 80 19.58 5.86 8.25
N LEU A 81 19.85 7.17 8.31
CA LEU A 81 19.77 8.05 7.14
C LEU A 81 20.79 7.66 6.07
N GLY A 82 22.01 7.28 6.46
CA GLY A 82 23.03 6.80 5.52
C GLY A 82 22.63 5.50 4.83
N SER A 83 22.10 4.53 5.59
CA SER A 83 21.64 3.24 5.04
C SER A 83 20.43 3.42 4.12
N LEU A 84 19.47 4.26 4.49
CA LEU A 84 18.34 4.61 3.63
C LEU A 84 18.79 5.34 2.37
N ALA A 85 19.65 6.35 2.49
CA ALA A 85 20.16 7.10 1.35
C ALA A 85 20.90 6.19 0.36
N TRP A 86 21.66 5.22 0.85
CA TRP A 86 22.31 4.22 0.02
C TRP A 86 21.31 3.34 -0.74
N ILE A 87 20.30 2.78 -0.06
CA ILE A 87 19.20 2.03 -0.70
C ILE A 87 18.54 2.87 -1.81
N TYR A 88 18.29 4.15 -1.56
CA TYR A 88 17.68 5.04 -2.55
C TYR A 88 18.58 5.33 -3.75
N VAL A 89 19.89 5.47 -3.55
CA VAL A 89 20.83 5.64 -4.67
C VAL A 89 20.92 4.35 -5.48
N ALA A 90 21.04 3.19 -4.83
CA ALA A 90 21.04 1.88 -5.48
C ALA A 90 19.75 1.64 -6.29
N ALA A 91 18.60 1.96 -5.71
CA ALA A 91 17.31 1.91 -6.40
C ALA A 91 17.27 2.91 -7.58
N GLY A 92 17.70 4.15 -7.36
CA GLY A 92 17.72 5.20 -8.39
C GLY A 92 18.60 4.83 -9.60
N GLU A 93 19.76 4.22 -9.39
CA GLU A 93 20.64 3.78 -10.48
C GLU A 93 20.00 2.68 -11.35
N SER A 94 19.17 1.82 -10.78
CA SER A 94 18.41 0.81 -11.53
C SER A 94 17.28 1.40 -12.38
N ILE A 95 16.93 2.66 -12.14
CA ILE A 95 15.70 3.30 -12.62
C ILE A 95 15.99 4.43 -13.63
N ILE A 96 17.09 5.18 -13.49
CA ILE A 96 17.50 6.33 -14.36
C ILE A 96 17.82 5.95 -15.85
N GLY A 97 17.50 4.73 -16.28
CA GLY A 97 17.61 4.28 -17.67
C GLY A 97 16.30 4.29 -18.47
N GLY A 98 15.14 4.50 -17.83
CA GLY A 98 13.82 4.40 -18.46
C GLY A 98 13.30 5.70 -19.08
N GLU A 99 12.42 5.59 -20.08
CA GLU A 99 11.78 6.72 -20.78
C GLU A 99 10.74 7.48 -19.93
N GLY A 100 10.63 7.17 -18.62
CA GLY A 100 9.54 7.59 -17.74
C GLY A 100 9.98 8.22 -16.41
N VAL A 101 10.80 9.27 -16.46
CA VAL A 101 11.38 9.95 -15.27
C VAL A 101 10.34 10.38 -14.23
N GLY A 102 9.10 10.69 -14.63
CA GLY A 102 8.05 11.18 -13.71
C GLY A 102 7.55 10.12 -12.71
N ARG A 103 7.17 8.93 -13.18
CA ARG A 103 6.57 7.87 -12.34
C ARG A 103 7.56 7.34 -11.30
N GLU A 104 8.80 7.18 -11.74
CA GLU A 104 9.92 6.67 -10.95
C GLU A 104 10.31 7.62 -9.82
N VAL A 105 10.37 8.92 -10.10
CA VAL A 105 10.64 9.95 -9.07
C VAL A 105 9.51 10.00 -8.05
N LEU A 106 8.25 9.95 -8.48
CA LEU A 106 7.10 9.91 -7.56
C LEU A 106 7.13 8.67 -6.66
N PHE A 107 7.49 7.50 -7.21
CA PHE A 107 7.65 6.27 -6.43
C PHE A 107 8.70 6.45 -5.34
N MET A 108 9.87 7.01 -5.67
CA MET A 108 10.93 7.27 -4.69
C MET A 108 10.46 8.24 -3.61
N ILE A 109 9.78 9.33 -3.98
CA ILE A 109 9.27 10.33 -3.02
C ILE A 109 8.29 9.68 -2.03
N PHE A 110 7.27 8.97 -2.52
CA PHE A 110 6.31 8.31 -1.64
C PHE A 110 6.96 7.22 -0.78
N GLY A 111 7.91 6.45 -1.34
CA GLY A 111 8.69 5.47 -0.59
C GLY A 111 9.50 6.08 0.56
N VAL A 112 10.20 7.19 0.33
CA VAL A 112 10.95 7.92 1.39
C VAL A 112 10.02 8.39 2.49
N ILE A 113 8.89 8.99 2.12
CA ILE A 113 7.91 9.49 3.08
C ILE A 113 7.35 8.32 3.90
N ALA A 114 7.00 7.20 3.27
CA ALA A 114 6.46 6.02 3.96
C ALA A 114 7.45 5.47 4.99
N VAL A 115 8.69 5.20 4.60
CA VAL A 115 9.69 4.59 5.50
C VAL A 115 10.10 5.55 6.62
N SER A 116 10.34 6.82 6.30
CA SER A 116 10.71 7.81 7.31
C SER A 116 9.59 8.07 8.33
N ALA A 117 8.34 8.10 7.87
CA ALA A 117 7.17 8.23 8.74
C ALA A 117 6.98 6.98 9.62
N ALA A 118 7.17 5.77 9.08
CA ALA A 118 7.08 4.53 9.86
C ALA A 118 8.15 4.47 10.98
N VAL A 119 9.40 4.85 10.68
CA VAL A 119 10.47 4.94 11.70
C VAL A 119 10.11 5.98 12.75
N ARG A 120 9.61 7.16 12.35
CA ARG A 120 9.21 8.22 13.28
C ARG A 120 7.99 7.86 14.13
N MET A 121 7.04 7.12 13.59
CA MET A 121 5.86 6.63 14.30
C MET A 121 6.26 5.80 15.54
N ILE A 122 7.21 4.88 15.37
CA ILE A 122 7.66 3.96 16.44
C ILE A 122 8.62 4.65 17.41
N THR A 123 9.43 5.60 16.95
CA THR A 123 10.47 6.25 17.77
C THR A 123 9.97 7.47 18.54
N HIS A 124 8.82 8.05 18.19
CA HIS A 124 8.32 9.23 18.88
C HIS A 124 7.71 8.89 20.25
N SER A 125 8.12 9.63 21.28
CA SER A 125 7.66 9.45 22.67
C SER A 125 6.24 9.92 22.98
N ARG A 126 5.56 10.60 22.04
CA ARG A 126 4.26 11.23 22.26
C ARG A 126 3.25 10.58 21.31
N PRO A 127 2.25 9.82 21.81
CA PRO A 127 1.36 9.03 20.97
C PRO A 127 0.58 9.84 19.93
N VAL A 128 0.23 11.09 20.23
CA VAL A 128 -0.46 11.98 19.26
C VAL A 128 0.41 12.21 18.02
N TYR A 129 1.70 12.48 18.21
CA TYR A 129 2.60 12.67 17.08
C TYR A 129 2.86 11.35 16.35
N SER A 130 2.98 10.23 17.07
CA SER A 130 3.07 8.89 16.45
C SER A 130 1.88 8.60 15.53
N ALA A 131 0.66 8.95 15.94
CA ALA A 131 -0.53 8.78 15.12
C ALA A 131 -0.49 9.63 13.85
N ILE A 132 -0.03 10.88 13.94
CA ILE A 132 0.16 11.75 12.75
C ILE A 132 1.16 11.14 11.77
N TYR A 133 2.29 10.60 12.25
CA TYR A 133 3.23 9.88 11.38
C TYR A 133 2.61 8.63 10.75
N PHE A 134 1.72 7.93 11.46
CA PHE A 134 1.01 6.79 10.87
C PHE A 134 0.10 7.22 9.70
N VAL A 135 -0.57 8.38 9.83
CA VAL A 135 -1.35 8.96 8.72
C VAL A 135 -0.47 9.20 7.49
N PHE A 136 0.75 9.71 7.67
CA PHE A 136 1.69 9.88 6.55
C PHE A 136 2.08 8.55 5.88
N VAL A 137 2.24 7.46 6.64
CA VAL A 137 2.49 6.12 6.07
C VAL A 137 1.31 5.67 5.22
N VAL A 138 0.09 5.84 5.69
CA VAL A 138 -1.12 5.47 4.93
C VAL A 138 -1.28 6.32 3.67
N LEU A 139 -1.09 7.64 3.75
CA LEU A 139 -1.20 8.54 2.60
C LEU A 139 -0.11 8.28 1.53
N SER A 140 1.13 8.05 1.96
CA SER A 140 2.20 7.70 1.02
C SER A 140 1.96 6.34 0.37
N SER A 141 1.43 5.37 1.10
CA SER A 141 1.03 4.05 0.56
C SER A 141 -0.12 4.16 -0.45
N ALA A 142 -1.09 5.05 -0.21
CA ALA A 142 -2.14 5.35 -1.19
C ALA A 142 -1.56 5.96 -2.47
N GLY A 143 -0.57 6.85 -2.35
CA GLY A 143 0.18 7.38 -3.49
C GLY A 143 0.88 6.28 -4.30
N LEU A 144 1.48 5.28 -3.62
CA LEU A 144 2.07 4.11 -4.28
C LEU A 144 1.03 3.27 -5.02
N PHE A 145 -0.18 3.08 -4.46
CA PHE A 145 -1.26 2.38 -5.17
C PHE A 145 -1.75 3.12 -6.42
N LEU A 146 -1.78 4.46 -6.39
CA LEU A 146 -2.11 5.25 -7.60
C LEU A 146 -1.06 5.06 -8.71
N LEU A 147 0.23 4.93 -8.36
CA LEU A 147 1.28 4.65 -9.33
C LEU A 147 1.18 3.24 -9.94
N LEU A 148 0.51 2.32 -9.25
CA LEU A 148 0.18 0.97 -9.72
C LEU A 148 -1.16 0.88 -10.46
N GLU A 149 -1.78 2.03 -10.79
CA GLU A 149 -3.11 2.11 -11.43
C GLU A 149 -4.23 1.45 -10.60
N ALA A 150 -4.01 1.28 -9.30
CA ALA A 150 -4.96 0.69 -8.35
C ALA A 150 -5.78 1.79 -7.64
N GLU A 151 -6.55 2.56 -8.42
CA GLU A 151 -7.32 3.71 -7.92
C GLU A 151 -8.31 3.34 -6.81
N PHE A 152 -9.07 2.25 -6.96
CA PHE A 152 -10.05 1.82 -5.97
C PHE A 152 -9.37 1.54 -4.62
N MET A 153 -8.26 0.80 -4.63
CA MET A 153 -7.50 0.46 -3.43
C MET A 153 -6.87 1.69 -2.78
N ALA A 154 -6.36 2.64 -3.58
CA ALA A 154 -5.80 3.88 -3.05
C ALA A 154 -6.85 4.70 -2.27
N PHE A 155 -8.03 4.94 -2.88
CA PHE A 155 -9.09 5.69 -2.21
C PHE A 155 -9.70 4.94 -1.03
N ALA A 156 -9.89 3.62 -1.13
CA ALA A 156 -10.35 2.79 -0.02
C ALA A 156 -9.40 2.86 1.17
N LEU A 157 -8.08 2.81 0.92
CA LEU A 157 -7.06 2.94 1.97
C LEU A 157 -7.16 4.30 2.67
N VAL A 158 -7.36 5.39 1.93
CA VAL A 158 -7.50 6.72 2.52
C VAL A 158 -8.80 6.85 3.32
N ILE A 159 -9.94 6.45 2.77
CA ILE A 159 -11.25 6.62 3.43
C ILE A 159 -11.33 5.77 4.70
N VAL A 160 -10.95 4.50 4.62
CA VAL A 160 -11.11 3.55 5.73
C VAL A 160 -10.00 3.72 6.75
N TYR A 161 -8.73 3.67 6.33
CA TYR A 161 -7.62 3.72 7.27
C TYR A 161 -7.33 5.15 7.69
N ALA A 162 -6.94 6.04 6.78
CA ALA A 162 -6.56 7.40 7.15
C ALA A 162 -7.75 8.23 7.69
N GLY A 163 -8.94 8.02 7.14
CA GLY A 163 -10.18 8.68 7.55
C GLY A 163 -10.76 8.08 8.82
N ALA A 164 -11.47 6.96 8.70
CA ALA A 164 -12.24 6.41 9.82
C ALA A 164 -11.35 5.87 10.96
N VAL A 165 -10.50 4.88 10.69
CA VAL A 165 -9.78 4.15 11.74
C VAL A 165 -8.77 5.03 12.47
N LEU A 166 -7.91 5.74 11.73
CA LEU A 166 -6.84 6.54 12.33
C LEU A 166 -7.36 7.77 13.07
N ILE A 167 -8.37 8.46 12.56
CA ILE A 167 -8.93 9.63 13.26
C ILE A 167 -9.64 9.18 14.54
N THR A 168 -10.44 8.11 14.48
CA THR A 168 -11.08 7.53 15.69
C THR A 168 -10.04 7.11 16.71
N TYR A 169 -8.99 6.41 16.29
CA TYR A 169 -7.92 6.00 17.19
C TYR A 169 -7.18 7.20 17.79
N MET A 170 -6.90 8.23 16.99
CA MET A 170 -6.22 9.44 17.47
C MET A 170 -7.06 10.21 18.49
N PHE A 171 -8.39 10.29 18.27
CA PHE A 171 -9.32 10.88 19.23
C PHE A 171 -9.32 10.11 20.56
N VAL A 172 -9.41 8.77 20.50
CA VAL A 172 -9.36 7.90 21.69
C VAL A 172 -8.05 8.08 22.45
N LEU A 173 -6.90 8.08 21.75
CA LEU A 173 -5.59 8.32 22.37
C LEU A 173 -5.50 9.69 23.05
N MET A 174 -6.08 10.73 22.44
CA MET A 174 -6.05 12.09 22.99
C MET A 174 -6.92 12.22 24.24
N LEU A 175 -8.10 11.58 24.27
CA LEU A 175 -8.95 11.56 25.46
C LEU A 175 -8.30 10.76 26.60
N ALA A 176 -7.73 9.59 26.29
CA ALA A 176 -7.04 8.75 27.28
C ALA A 176 -5.88 9.48 27.97
N GLN A 177 -5.17 10.36 27.24
CA GLN A 177 -4.09 11.18 27.81
C GLN A 177 -4.58 12.28 28.76
N GLN A 178 -5.76 12.84 28.50
CA GLN A 178 -6.31 13.93 29.31
C GLN A 178 -7.02 13.43 30.56
N ALA A 179 -7.49 12.17 30.58
CA ALA A 179 -8.15 11.55 31.73
C ALA A 179 -7.20 11.28 32.93
N SER A 180 -5.91 11.59 32.81
CA SER A 180 -4.96 11.50 33.92
C SER A 180 -5.04 12.75 34.79
N SER A 181 -5.65 12.62 35.97
CA SER A 181 -6.02 13.72 36.89
C SER A 181 -4.84 14.62 37.33
N PRO A 182 -5.09 15.94 37.52
CA PRO A 182 -4.10 16.90 37.99
C PRO A 182 -3.79 16.83 39.50
N ASP A 183 -4.51 15.99 40.26
CA ASP A 183 -4.43 15.93 41.73
C ASP A 183 -3.35 14.96 42.27
N ASN A 184 -2.82 14.09 41.40
CA ASN A 184 -1.72 13.16 41.71
C ASN A 184 -0.50 13.49 40.84
N ILE A 185 0.23 14.55 41.20
CA ILE A 185 1.43 15.04 40.48
C ILE A 185 2.56 13.99 40.43
N THR A 186 2.47 12.92 41.21
CA THR A 186 3.47 11.83 41.30
C THR A 186 3.13 10.57 40.50
N GLU A 187 1.91 10.42 39.99
CA GLU A 187 1.51 9.26 39.17
C GLU A 187 1.05 9.72 37.79
N ALA A 188 2.00 10.19 36.98
CA ALA A 188 1.77 10.20 35.55
C ALA A 188 1.45 8.76 35.11
N PRO A 189 0.46 8.52 34.23
CA PRO A 189 0.19 7.18 33.72
C PRO A 189 1.52 6.61 33.21
N GLU A 190 1.95 5.50 33.78
CA GLU A 190 3.22 4.87 33.44
C GLU A 190 3.06 4.16 32.09
N TYR A 191 2.93 4.96 31.02
CA TYR A 191 3.11 4.43 29.68
C TYR A 191 4.58 4.14 29.49
N ASP A 192 4.87 2.96 28.95
CA ASP A 192 6.24 2.50 28.78
C ASP A 192 6.95 3.32 27.69
N ARG A 193 7.60 4.42 28.13
CA ARG A 193 8.29 5.37 27.24
C ARG A 193 9.53 4.78 26.58
N VAL A 194 9.97 3.62 27.06
CA VAL A 194 11.16 2.94 26.62
C VAL A 194 10.77 1.51 26.34
N ALA A 195 11.19 0.95 25.21
CA ALA A 195 10.99 -0.47 24.96
C ALA A 195 11.64 -1.29 26.09
N ARG A 196 10.88 -2.22 26.69
CA ARG A 196 11.41 -3.12 27.74
C ARG A 196 12.57 -3.96 27.23
N GLU A 197 12.44 -4.50 26.02
CA GLU A 197 13.40 -5.41 25.40
C GLU A 197 13.71 -4.99 23.94
N PRO A 198 14.44 -3.87 23.74
CA PRO A 198 14.71 -3.35 22.40
C PRO A 198 15.59 -4.30 21.58
N ALA A 199 16.50 -5.04 22.24
CA ALA A 199 17.35 -6.01 21.56
C ALA A 199 16.52 -7.14 20.93
N ALA A 200 15.63 -7.77 21.71
CA ALA A 200 14.81 -8.88 21.25
C ALA A 200 13.88 -8.45 20.11
N ALA A 201 13.17 -7.33 20.26
CA ALA A 201 12.26 -6.82 19.23
C ALA A 201 12.98 -6.54 17.90
N VAL A 202 14.17 -5.93 17.98
CA VAL A 202 14.98 -5.59 16.82
C VAL A 202 15.53 -6.86 16.15
N THR A 203 16.04 -7.84 16.93
CA THR A 203 16.51 -9.12 16.40
C THR A 203 15.40 -9.93 15.72
N VAL A 204 14.20 -10.01 16.31
CA VAL A 204 13.07 -10.71 15.67
C VAL A 204 12.67 -10.00 14.38
N GLY A 205 12.59 -8.67 14.39
CA GLY A 205 12.34 -7.87 13.18
C GLY A 205 13.39 -8.10 12.09
N PHE A 206 14.66 -8.24 12.46
CA PHE A 206 15.74 -8.58 11.52
C PHE A 206 15.54 -9.92 10.84
N ILE A 207 15.28 -10.95 11.65
CA ILE A 207 15.12 -12.33 11.17
C ILE A 207 13.92 -12.38 10.23
N PHE A 208 12.82 -11.74 10.59
CA PHE A 208 11.63 -11.64 9.74
C PHE A 208 11.94 -10.91 8.43
N LEU A 209 12.55 -9.72 8.49
CA LEU A 209 12.88 -8.93 7.30
C LEU A 209 13.84 -9.70 6.38
N THR A 210 14.86 -10.34 6.93
CA THR A 210 15.85 -11.15 6.21
C THR A 210 15.18 -12.36 5.54
N ALA A 211 14.27 -13.04 6.23
CA ALA A 211 13.55 -14.19 5.70
C ALA A 211 12.61 -13.78 4.56
N VAL A 212 11.83 -12.71 4.74
CA VAL A 212 10.92 -12.17 3.72
C VAL A 212 11.71 -11.68 2.51
N PHE A 213 12.78 -10.92 2.73
CA PHE A 213 13.63 -10.43 1.66
C PHE A 213 14.29 -11.58 0.87
N GLY A 214 14.83 -12.58 1.57
CA GLY A 214 15.38 -13.78 0.94
C GLY A 214 14.33 -14.55 0.12
N ALA A 215 13.11 -14.69 0.65
CA ALA A 215 12.00 -15.33 -0.06
C ALA A 215 11.60 -14.55 -1.32
N ILE A 216 11.56 -13.21 -1.25
CA ILE A 216 11.25 -12.35 -2.40
C ILE A 216 12.34 -12.48 -3.47
N TYR A 217 13.62 -12.32 -3.11
CA TYR A 217 14.70 -12.36 -4.11
C TYR A 217 14.80 -13.70 -4.81
N GLN A 218 14.65 -14.80 -4.08
CA GLN A 218 14.63 -16.14 -4.69
C GLN A 218 13.32 -16.43 -5.44
N GLY A 219 12.25 -15.72 -5.14
CA GLY A 219 10.94 -15.86 -5.75
C GLY A 219 10.77 -15.04 -7.03
N VAL A 220 11.40 -13.86 -7.12
CA VAL A 220 11.27 -12.92 -8.24
C VAL A 220 11.70 -13.56 -9.56
N ASP A 221 12.81 -14.30 -9.58
CA ASP A 221 13.28 -15.00 -10.79
C ASP A 221 12.36 -16.14 -11.24
N ARG A 222 11.43 -16.57 -10.37
CA ARG A 222 10.45 -17.62 -10.64
C ARG A 222 9.06 -17.07 -10.98
N LEU A 223 8.86 -15.76 -10.93
CA LEU A 223 7.57 -15.17 -11.29
C LEU A 223 7.34 -15.33 -12.80
N PRO A 224 6.11 -15.66 -13.22
CA PRO A 224 5.76 -15.57 -14.62
C PRO A 224 6.01 -14.13 -15.11
N PRO A 225 6.39 -13.94 -16.38
CA PRO A 225 6.52 -12.61 -16.94
C PRO A 225 5.22 -11.83 -16.74
N PRO A 226 5.28 -10.49 -16.54
CA PRO A 226 4.09 -9.68 -16.39
C PRO A 226 3.15 -9.90 -17.57
N ALA A 227 1.85 -9.94 -17.29
CA ALA A 227 0.84 -10.28 -18.28
C ALA A 227 1.01 -9.46 -19.56
N GLY A 228 1.01 -10.15 -20.70
CA GLY A 228 1.12 -9.53 -22.02
C GLY A 228 -0.05 -8.59 -22.29
N GLU A 229 0.07 -7.71 -23.29
CA GLU A 229 -1.03 -6.80 -23.67
C GLU A 229 -2.28 -7.59 -24.07
N ILE A 230 -2.12 -8.70 -24.80
CA ILE A 230 -3.20 -9.63 -25.12
C ILE A 230 -3.91 -10.13 -23.86
N GLU A 231 -3.17 -10.63 -22.86
CA GLU A 231 -3.77 -11.19 -21.64
C GLU A 231 -4.56 -10.14 -20.86
N LYS A 232 -4.06 -8.89 -20.83
CA LYS A 232 -4.79 -7.76 -20.24
C LYS A 232 -6.06 -7.41 -21.03
N ASN A 233 -5.98 -7.44 -22.37
CA ASN A 233 -7.12 -7.16 -23.23
C ASN A 233 -8.18 -8.26 -23.13
N ILE A 234 -7.77 -9.53 -23.03
CA ILE A 234 -8.68 -10.67 -22.79
C ILE A 234 -9.41 -10.49 -21.45
N ALA A 235 -8.69 -10.20 -20.36
CA ALA A 235 -9.33 -9.97 -19.06
C ALA A 235 -10.31 -8.78 -19.08
N ARG A 236 -10.01 -7.73 -19.86
CA ARG A 236 -10.92 -6.60 -20.08
C ARG A 236 -12.13 -6.96 -20.93
N ALA A 237 -11.95 -7.79 -21.96
CA ALA A 237 -13.03 -8.26 -22.81
C ALA A 237 -14.03 -9.11 -22.02
N GLU A 238 -13.54 -10.03 -21.19
CA GLU A 238 -14.37 -10.90 -20.35
C GLU A 238 -15.27 -10.08 -19.40
N VAL A 239 -14.70 -9.07 -18.75
CA VAL A 239 -15.49 -8.18 -17.88
C VAL A 239 -16.39 -7.25 -18.68
N LEU A 240 -15.99 -6.79 -19.86
CA LEU A 240 -16.83 -5.91 -20.68
C LEU A 240 -18.07 -6.65 -21.23
N GLU A 241 -17.91 -7.93 -21.56
CA GLU A 241 -18.98 -8.80 -22.04
C GLU A 241 -20.12 -8.94 -21.02
N SER A 242 -19.76 -9.09 -19.74
CA SER A 242 -20.76 -9.14 -18.66
C SER A 242 -21.43 -7.78 -18.41
N LEU A 243 -20.78 -6.68 -18.79
CA LEU A 243 -21.29 -5.31 -18.69
C LEU A 243 -22.06 -4.90 -19.95
N THR A 244 -23.11 -5.64 -20.32
CA THR A 244 -23.83 -5.49 -21.60
C THR A 244 -24.29 -4.06 -21.91
N LYS A 245 -24.70 -3.29 -20.89
CA LYS A 245 -25.10 -1.87 -21.07
C LYS A 245 -23.92 -0.99 -21.48
N GLN A 246 -22.77 -1.18 -20.84
CA GLN A 246 -21.56 -0.43 -21.16
C GLN A 246 -21.03 -0.84 -22.53
N LEU A 247 -20.95 -2.15 -22.80
CA LEU A 247 -20.57 -2.69 -24.10
C LEU A 247 -21.40 -2.06 -25.23
N ARG A 248 -22.73 -2.05 -25.08
CA ARG A 248 -23.62 -1.42 -26.08
C ARG A 248 -23.29 0.06 -26.28
N SER A 249 -23.18 0.83 -25.20
CA SER A 249 -22.87 2.27 -25.31
C SER A 249 -21.51 2.53 -25.98
N SER A 250 -20.51 1.69 -25.71
CA SER A 250 -19.18 1.82 -26.31
C SER A 250 -19.16 1.47 -27.79
N ILE A 251 -19.99 0.49 -28.22
CA ILE A 251 -20.14 0.18 -29.65
C ILE A 251 -20.88 1.32 -30.36
N GLU A 252 -21.99 1.81 -29.80
CA GLU A 252 -22.77 2.91 -30.37
C GLU A 252 -21.97 4.22 -30.52
N GLU A 253 -21.00 4.46 -29.62
CA GLU A 253 -20.10 5.62 -29.70
C GLU A 253 -19.11 5.52 -30.87
N VAL A 254 -18.62 4.31 -31.16
CA VAL A 254 -17.63 4.08 -32.23
C VAL A 254 -18.31 3.91 -33.58
N GLU A 255 -19.37 3.10 -33.64
CA GLU A 255 -20.11 2.75 -34.85
C GLU A 255 -21.62 2.83 -34.59
N PRO A 256 -22.24 4.01 -34.80
CA PRO A 256 -23.68 4.21 -34.55
C PRO A 256 -24.60 3.35 -35.43
N SER A 257 -24.08 2.86 -36.57
CA SER A 257 -24.85 2.02 -37.50
C SER A 257 -24.81 0.52 -37.16
N PHE A 258 -24.17 0.15 -36.06
CA PHE A 258 -23.99 -1.24 -35.66
C PHE A 258 -25.32 -1.94 -35.33
N GLN A 259 -25.55 -3.11 -35.94
CA GLN A 259 -26.73 -3.92 -35.68
C GLN A 259 -26.55 -4.87 -34.48
N TRP A 260 -27.46 -4.77 -33.51
CA TRP A 260 -27.49 -5.68 -32.35
C TRP A 260 -28.35 -6.93 -32.62
N PRO A 261 -27.96 -8.14 -32.14
CA PRO A 261 -26.79 -8.46 -31.33
C PRO A 261 -25.52 -8.72 -32.17
N PRO A 262 -24.33 -8.55 -31.56
CA PRO A 262 -23.08 -9.03 -32.12
C PRO A 262 -23.12 -10.52 -32.46
N GLU A 263 -22.25 -10.92 -33.38
CA GLU A 263 -22.00 -12.31 -33.70
C GLU A 263 -21.17 -12.96 -32.59
N ALA A 264 -21.69 -14.06 -32.05
CA ALA A 264 -21.02 -14.85 -31.04
C ALA A 264 -20.14 -15.93 -31.69
N ASP A 265 -19.02 -16.27 -31.05
CA ASP A 265 -18.22 -17.41 -31.46
C ASP A 265 -18.88 -18.76 -31.10
N GLY A 266 -18.18 -19.86 -31.42
CA GLY A 266 -18.63 -21.22 -31.06
C GLY A 266 -18.73 -21.47 -29.54
N ASN A 267 -18.16 -20.58 -28.71
CA ASN A 267 -18.18 -20.60 -27.26
C ASN A 267 -19.16 -19.57 -26.67
N GLN A 268 -19.99 -18.93 -27.50
CA GLN A 268 -20.94 -17.87 -27.14
C GLN A 268 -20.33 -16.54 -26.70
N ASN A 269 -19.02 -16.35 -26.85
CA ASN A 269 -18.37 -15.09 -26.56
C ASN A 269 -18.67 -14.08 -27.67
N ILE A 270 -19.09 -12.88 -27.29
CA ILE A 270 -19.39 -11.79 -28.24
C ILE A 270 -18.32 -10.70 -28.27
N VAL A 271 -17.42 -10.68 -27.29
CA VAL A 271 -16.31 -9.71 -27.21
C VAL A 271 -14.99 -10.44 -27.36
N PHE A 272 -14.13 -9.94 -28.24
CA PHE A 272 -12.83 -10.52 -28.55
C PHE A 272 -11.71 -9.55 -28.23
N ALA A 273 -10.49 -10.06 -28.08
CA ALA A 273 -9.31 -9.27 -27.79
C ALA A 273 -8.09 -9.77 -28.57
N ASP A 274 -7.29 -8.83 -29.06
CA ASP A 274 -6.00 -9.06 -29.69
C ASP A 274 -4.92 -8.15 -29.08
N ASP A 275 -3.73 -8.10 -29.71
CA ASP A 275 -2.64 -7.19 -29.31
C ASP A 275 -3.04 -5.71 -29.43
N GLU A 276 -3.91 -5.36 -30.38
CA GLU A 276 -4.27 -3.98 -30.72
C GLU A 276 -5.42 -3.45 -29.85
N GLY A 277 -6.24 -4.33 -29.27
CA GLY A 277 -7.28 -3.95 -28.32
C GLY A 277 -8.43 -4.93 -28.23
N ILE A 278 -9.61 -4.39 -27.90
CA ILE A 278 -10.86 -5.15 -27.75
C ILE A 278 -11.72 -4.88 -28.98
N TYR A 279 -12.35 -5.90 -29.53
CA TYR A 279 -13.20 -5.75 -30.71
C TYR A 279 -14.42 -6.66 -30.66
N VAL A 280 -15.41 -6.31 -31.47
CA VAL A 280 -16.70 -7.00 -31.59
C VAL A 280 -16.98 -7.23 -33.06
N ILE A 281 -17.60 -8.37 -33.38
CA ILE A 281 -17.99 -8.72 -34.74
C ILE A 281 -19.50 -8.57 -34.84
N GLY A 282 -19.98 -7.86 -35.86
CA GLY A 282 -21.40 -7.69 -36.16
C GLY A 282 -21.68 -7.83 -37.65
N LYS A 283 -22.92 -7.54 -38.04
CA LYS A 283 -23.36 -7.55 -39.43
C LYS A 283 -23.83 -6.16 -39.85
N THR A 284 -23.54 -5.81 -41.10
CA THR A 284 -24.06 -4.60 -41.75
C THR A 284 -25.47 -4.83 -42.31
N ASP A 285 -26.17 -3.76 -42.68
CA ASP A 285 -27.46 -3.82 -43.39
C ASP A 285 -27.39 -4.65 -44.69
N ALA A 286 -26.21 -4.73 -45.30
CA ALA A 286 -25.94 -5.52 -46.51
C ALA A 286 -25.69 -7.01 -46.23
N GLY A 287 -25.65 -7.43 -44.95
CA GLY A 287 -25.36 -8.79 -44.51
C GLY A 287 -23.87 -9.15 -44.45
N ASP A 288 -22.98 -8.19 -44.72
CA ASP A 288 -21.53 -8.40 -44.64
C ASP A 288 -21.02 -8.25 -43.19
N HIS A 289 -19.94 -8.96 -42.85
CA HIS A 289 -19.35 -8.93 -41.51
C HIS A 289 -18.59 -7.61 -41.28
N GLN A 290 -18.86 -6.97 -40.16
CA GLN A 290 -18.17 -5.76 -39.73
C GLN A 290 -17.45 -6.02 -38.41
N THR A 291 -16.16 -5.71 -38.37
CA THR A 291 -15.39 -5.72 -37.13
C THR A 291 -15.31 -4.31 -36.57
N VAL A 292 -15.87 -4.10 -35.38
CA VAL A 292 -15.82 -2.82 -34.68
C VAL A 292 -14.77 -2.92 -33.59
N ARG A 293 -13.72 -2.11 -33.69
CA ARG A 293 -12.65 -2.03 -32.70
C ARG A 293 -12.97 -0.97 -31.67
N LEU A 294 -13.00 -1.36 -30.41
CA LEU A 294 -13.26 -0.48 -29.29
C LEU A 294 -11.94 0.17 -28.85
N GLY A 295 -11.97 1.48 -28.60
CA GLY A 295 -10.81 2.21 -28.10
C GLY A 295 -10.39 1.76 -26.70
N THR A 296 -9.17 2.11 -26.29
CA THR A 296 -8.64 1.75 -24.95
C THR A 296 -9.46 2.30 -23.78
N SER A 297 -10.25 3.35 -24.01
CA SER A 297 -11.16 3.96 -23.03
C SER A 297 -12.52 3.26 -22.91
N ALA A 298 -12.86 2.35 -23.83
CA ALA A 298 -14.11 1.58 -23.79
C ALA A 298 -14.06 0.44 -22.76
N GLY A 299 -12.84 0.03 -22.36
CA GLY A 299 -12.63 -1.02 -21.38
C GLY A 299 -13.14 -0.63 -19.98
N PRO A 300 -13.46 -1.63 -19.14
CA PRO A 300 -13.93 -1.39 -17.79
C PRO A 300 -12.90 -0.65 -16.94
N ARG A 301 -13.37 0.29 -16.11
CA ARG A 301 -12.54 1.02 -15.14
C ARG A 301 -12.12 0.10 -13.98
N ASN A 302 -11.07 0.46 -13.24
CA ASN A 302 -10.57 -0.33 -12.11
C ASN A 302 -11.68 -0.60 -11.06
N THR A 303 -12.52 0.40 -10.77
CA THR A 303 -13.67 0.24 -9.86
C THR A 303 -14.71 -0.76 -10.36
N GLN A 304 -14.95 -0.82 -11.67
CA GLN A 304 -15.89 -1.76 -12.28
C GLN A 304 -15.35 -3.18 -12.25
N PHE A 305 -14.05 -3.36 -12.50
CA PHE A 305 -13.35 -4.64 -12.35
C PHE A 305 -13.49 -5.20 -10.95
N VAL A 306 -13.14 -4.41 -9.93
CA VAL A 306 -13.23 -4.86 -8.54
C VAL A 306 -14.69 -5.16 -8.15
N GLY A 307 -15.63 -4.30 -8.57
CA GLY A 307 -17.05 -4.53 -8.31
C GLY A 307 -17.56 -5.84 -8.93
N TRP A 308 -17.17 -6.12 -10.17
CA TRP A 308 -17.53 -7.35 -10.86
C TRP A 308 -16.89 -8.58 -10.20
N ASP A 309 -15.60 -8.52 -9.85
CA ASP A 309 -14.92 -9.64 -9.18
C ASP A 309 -15.53 -9.94 -7.82
N LEU A 310 -15.91 -8.92 -7.04
CA LEU A 310 -16.54 -9.10 -5.73
C LEU A 310 -17.89 -9.81 -5.83
N VAL A 311 -18.71 -9.49 -6.82
CA VAL A 311 -20.05 -10.06 -6.98
C VAL A 311 -20.02 -11.37 -7.76
N GLY A 312 -19.24 -11.44 -8.83
CA GLY A 312 -19.18 -12.57 -9.76
C GLY A 312 -18.27 -13.70 -9.28
N ARG A 313 -17.09 -13.38 -8.73
CA ARG A 313 -16.08 -14.37 -8.36
C ARG A 313 -15.97 -14.62 -6.85
N PHE A 314 -16.19 -13.60 -6.03
CA PHE A 314 -16.01 -13.66 -4.57
C PHE A 314 -17.25 -13.31 -3.74
N PRO A 315 -18.47 -13.80 -4.07
CA PRO A 315 -19.68 -13.42 -3.35
C PRO A 315 -19.66 -13.83 -1.87
N ALA A 316 -19.10 -15.02 -1.57
CA ALA A 316 -19.01 -15.51 -0.20
C ALA A 316 -18.13 -14.63 0.70
N SER A 317 -17.04 -14.07 0.16
CA SER A 317 -16.17 -13.15 0.90
C SER A 317 -16.88 -11.84 1.23
N LEU A 318 -17.74 -11.36 0.33
CA LEU A 318 -18.54 -10.15 0.51
C LEU A 318 -19.59 -10.34 1.61
N GLU A 319 -20.31 -11.46 1.60
CA GLU A 319 -21.28 -11.82 2.64
C GLU A 319 -20.62 -11.96 4.02
N LEU A 320 -19.48 -12.66 4.08
CA LEU A 320 -18.72 -12.85 5.31
C LEU A 320 -18.23 -11.51 5.89
N ALA A 321 -17.77 -10.59 5.05
CA ALA A 321 -17.40 -9.25 5.48
C ALA A 321 -18.58 -8.49 6.11
N GLY A 322 -19.78 -8.63 5.52
CA GLY A 322 -21.01 -8.05 6.09
C GLY A 322 -21.34 -8.60 7.49
N VAL A 323 -21.23 -9.92 7.69
CA VAL A 323 -21.44 -10.56 8.99
C VAL A 323 -20.40 -10.09 10.02
N ILE A 324 -19.14 -10.00 9.63
CA ILE A 324 -18.06 -9.51 10.51
C ILE A 324 -18.31 -8.06 10.94
N LEU A 325 -18.73 -7.19 10.01
CA LEU A 325 -19.05 -5.79 10.34
C LEU A 325 -20.25 -5.68 11.29
N LEU A 326 -21.26 -6.51 11.10
CA LEU A 326 -22.41 -6.59 12.01
C LEU A 326 -21.98 -7.02 13.41
N LEU A 327 -21.19 -8.09 13.52
CA LEU A 327 -20.65 -8.57 14.80
C LEU A 327 -19.75 -7.52 15.48
N ALA A 328 -18.92 -6.82 14.71
CA ALA A 328 -18.07 -5.74 15.22
C ALA A 328 -18.91 -4.59 15.79
N MET A 329 -19.99 -4.19 15.12
CA MET A 329 -20.90 -3.15 15.60
C MET A 329 -21.62 -3.57 16.88
N PHE A 330 -22.20 -4.77 16.92
CA PHE A 330 -22.83 -5.30 18.13
C PHE A 330 -21.84 -5.40 19.30
N GLY A 331 -20.64 -5.93 19.04
CA GLY A 331 -19.58 -6.04 20.03
C GLY A 331 -19.18 -4.68 20.60
N ALA A 332 -18.96 -3.68 19.75
CA ALA A 332 -18.62 -2.32 20.17
C ALA A 332 -19.73 -1.68 21.02
N VAL A 333 -21.00 -1.84 20.63
CA VAL A 333 -22.15 -1.28 21.37
C VAL A 333 -22.34 -1.95 22.73
N ILE A 334 -22.27 -3.28 22.79
CA ILE A 334 -22.41 -4.03 24.05
C ILE A 334 -21.27 -3.68 25.02
N LEU A 335 -20.03 -3.64 24.53
CA LEU A 335 -18.87 -3.26 25.34
C LEU A 335 -18.98 -1.82 25.85
N ALA A 336 -19.37 -0.87 24.99
CA ALA A 336 -19.55 0.52 25.40
C ALA A 336 -20.64 0.67 26.46
N ARG A 337 -21.76 -0.05 26.34
CA ARG A 337 -22.84 -0.02 27.33
C ARG A 337 -22.41 -0.59 28.67
N ARG A 338 -21.71 -1.73 28.69
CA ARG A 338 -21.23 -2.36 29.92
C ARG A 338 -20.25 -1.47 30.70
N GLN A 339 -19.44 -0.68 30.00
CA GLN A 339 -18.56 0.30 30.65
C GLN A 339 -19.32 1.42 31.38
N ILE A 340 -20.47 1.84 30.83
CA ILE A 340 -21.33 2.84 31.48
C ILE A 340 -21.94 2.26 32.76
N GLU A 341 -22.46 1.03 32.68
CA GLU A 341 -23.07 0.34 33.82
C GLU A 341 -22.08 0.17 34.99
N HIS A 342 -20.86 -0.30 34.73
CA HIS A 342 -19.82 -0.38 35.78
C HIS A 342 -19.43 1.00 36.34
N GLY A 343 -19.37 2.03 35.51
CA GLY A 343 -19.13 3.41 35.97
C GLY A 343 -20.24 3.93 36.88
N GLU A 344 -21.50 3.58 36.61
CA GLU A 344 -22.63 3.92 37.48
C GLU A 344 -22.58 3.19 38.82
N ASP A 345 -22.14 1.92 38.87
CA ASP A 345 -21.98 1.19 40.13
C ASP A 345 -20.85 1.73 41.00
N ASP A 346 -19.73 2.12 40.39
CA ASP A 346 -18.64 2.77 41.12
C ASP A 346 -19.09 4.10 41.71
N LEU A 347 -19.91 4.87 40.99
CA LEU A 347 -20.55 6.08 41.51
C LEU A 347 -21.53 5.78 42.65
N ARG A 348 -22.35 4.72 42.54
CA ARG A 348 -23.28 4.29 43.60
C ARG A 348 -22.52 3.90 44.86
N ALA A 349 -21.47 3.09 44.72
CA ALA A 349 -20.61 2.67 45.81
C ALA A 349 -19.94 3.87 46.48
N ALA A 350 -19.46 4.86 45.71
CA ALA A 350 -18.86 6.08 46.24
C ALA A 350 -19.85 6.94 47.06
N VAL A 351 -21.14 6.88 46.76
CA VAL A 351 -22.22 7.59 47.48
C VAL A 351 -22.84 6.71 48.60
N GLY A 352 -22.32 5.49 48.83
CA GLY A 352 -22.79 4.58 49.86
C GLY A 352 -24.12 3.87 49.53
N MET A 353 -24.50 3.85 48.24
CA MET A 353 -25.63 3.06 47.75
C MET A 353 -25.16 1.66 47.33
N THR A 354 -26.03 0.66 47.47
CA THR A 354 -25.76 -0.72 47.05
C THR A 354 -25.55 -0.79 45.53
N ARG A 355 -24.59 -1.61 45.09
CA ARG A 355 -24.34 -1.87 43.66
C ARG A 355 -25.51 -2.66 43.08
N LEU A 356 -25.79 -2.45 41.80
CA LEU A 356 -26.92 -3.13 41.14
C LEU A 356 -26.68 -4.63 40.97
N PHE A 357 -25.44 -5.04 40.71
CA PHE A 357 -25.10 -6.42 40.35
C PHE A 357 -24.81 -7.34 41.54
N ASP A 358 -24.77 -6.82 42.78
CA ASP A 358 -24.62 -7.67 43.97
C ASP A 358 -25.91 -8.49 44.26
N TYR A 359 -27.05 -8.17 43.63
CA TYR A 359 -28.31 -8.90 43.81
C TYR A 359 -28.39 -10.24 43.04
N GLU A 360 -27.55 -10.48 42.02
CA GLU A 360 -27.65 -11.72 41.22
C GLU A 360 -26.92 -12.92 41.83
N GLU A 361 -26.00 -12.72 42.78
CA GLU A 361 -25.27 -13.83 43.44
C GLU A 361 -26.05 -14.44 44.64
N ASP A 362 -26.78 -13.64 45.42
CA ASP A 362 -27.45 -14.11 46.64
C ASP A 362 -28.68 -15.00 46.37
N ASP A 363 -29.46 -14.74 45.32
CA ASP A 363 -30.72 -15.46 45.03
C ASP A 363 -30.50 -16.93 44.58
N SER A 364 -29.27 -17.30 44.24
CA SER A 364 -28.92 -18.69 43.89
C SER A 364 -28.65 -19.59 45.11
N SER A 365 -28.49 -19.01 46.30
CA SER A 365 -28.13 -19.74 47.51
C SER A 365 -29.31 -20.06 48.44
N ASP A 366 -30.47 -19.45 48.22
CA ASP A 366 -31.65 -19.60 49.09
C ASP A 366 -32.62 -20.71 48.65
N GLU A 367 -32.46 -21.34 47.47
CA GLU A 367 -33.33 -22.45 47.04
C GLU A 367 -32.86 -23.86 47.49
N GLU A 368 -31.62 -24.04 47.98
CA GLU A 368 -31.15 -25.36 48.49
C GLU A 368 -31.51 -25.64 49.96
N GLY A 369 -32.13 -24.68 50.67
CA GLY A 369 -32.35 -24.76 52.12
C GLY A 369 -33.72 -25.26 52.61
N SER A 370 -34.71 -25.47 51.74
CA SER A 370 -36.10 -25.73 52.18
C SER A 370 -36.75 -26.93 51.48
N SER A 371 -36.10 -28.09 51.58
CA SER A 371 -36.79 -29.39 51.45
C SER A 371 -36.08 -30.46 52.29
N ALA A 372 -36.32 -30.41 53.60
CA ALA A 372 -36.01 -31.49 54.54
C ALA A 372 -37.19 -31.71 55.48
#